data_AF-A0A660C7I8-F1
#
_entry.id   AF-A0A660C7I8-F1
#
_cell.length_a   1.000
_cell.length_b   1.000
_cell.length_c   1.000
_cell.angle_alpha   90.00
_cell.angle_beta   90.00
_cell.angle_gamma   90.00
#
_symmetry.space_group_name_H-M   'P 1'
#
loop_
_entity.id
_entity.type
_entity.pdbx_description
1 polymer ?
#
loop_
_entity_poly.entity_id
_entity_poly.type
_entity_poly.pdbx_seq_one_letter_code
_entity_poly.pdbx_strand_id
1 'polypeptide(L)'
;MELDILAIPPDVLDRLRVVDDAGNHPENLVSGAERGYPLRCCLRRSRPGERLLLASYAPVRRRIGAADTGPGSGTAFGSGTAFGSGTTFGSGPGSGTGPGPYDERGPVFVHADRCGGPESPAWPEELRGTRRVLRCYSPQGRILGGCLLDSPARTRLAERTAGDLLLDPAVAFVQVRAVEFGCFLFDVTRAHTRDEPAVSTG
;
A
#
# COMPACT_ATOMS: atom_id res chain seq x y z
N MET A 1 -14.60 13.35 -8.37
CA MET A 1 -13.96 12.04 -8.56
C MET A 1 -14.16 11.25 -7.29
N GLU A 2 -14.63 10.02 -7.40
CA GLU A 2 -14.76 9.12 -6.25
C GLU A 2 -13.41 8.44 -5.98
N LEU A 3 -13.11 8.18 -4.72
CA LEU A 3 -11.83 7.65 -4.26
C LEU A 3 -12.05 6.34 -3.53
N ASP A 4 -11.17 5.37 -3.77
CA ASP A 4 -11.10 4.14 -3.00
C ASP A 4 -10.00 4.27 -1.94
N ILE A 5 -10.37 4.09 -0.67
CA ILE A 5 -9.43 4.04 0.45
C ILE A 5 -9.12 2.59 0.79
N LEU A 6 -7.86 2.19 0.63
CA LEU A 6 -7.48 0.79 0.62
C LEU A 6 -6.72 0.40 1.89
N ALA A 7 -7.35 -0.45 2.70
CA ALA A 7 -6.68 -1.23 3.73
C ALA A 7 -5.76 -2.29 3.11
N ILE A 8 -4.90 -2.91 3.93
CA ILE A 8 -4.17 -4.10 3.48
C ILE A 8 -5.18 -5.21 3.16
N PRO A 9 -5.14 -5.80 1.95
CA PRO A 9 -6.09 -6.82 1.52
C PRO A 9 -6.13 -8.04 2.45
N PRO A 10 -7.29 -8.69 2.64
CA PRO A 10 -7.43 -9.84 3.54
C PRO A 10 -6.46 -11.00 3.27
N ASP A 11 -6.18 -11.31 2.01
CA ASP A 11 -5.23 -12.35 1.60
C ASP A 11 -3.78 -11.98 1.96
N VAL A 12 -3.43 -10.69 1.89
CA VAL A 12 -2.13 -10.18 2.32
C VAL A 12 -2.04 -10.23 3.84
N LEU A 13 -3.10 -9.85 4.55
CA LEU A 13 -3.16 -9.95 6.01
C LEU A 13 -2.99 -11.39 6.49
N ASP A 14 -3.63 -12.37 5.84
CA ASP A 14 -3.48 -13.79 6.17
C ASP A 14 -2.04 -14.27 6.01
N ARG A 15 -1.32 -13.80 4.98
CA ARG A 15 0.10 -14.10 4.80
C ARG A 15 0.97 -13.43 5.87
N LEU A 16 0.73 -12.15 6.14
CA LEU A 16 1.48 -11.37 7.14
C LEU A 16 1.35 -11.93 8.56
N ARG A 17 0.27 -12.65 8.86
CA ARG A 17 0.11 -13.36 10.15
C ARG A 17 1.07 -14.54 10.33
N VAL A 18 1.64 -15.04 9.24
CA VAL A 18 2.58 -16.18 9.26
C VAL A 18 4.01 -15.70 9.06
N VAL A 19 4.26 -14.97 7.96
CA VAL A 19 5.58 -14.44 7.58
C VAL A 19 5.41 -13.03 7.00
N ASP A 20 6.22 -12.10 7.49
CA ASP A 20 6.21 -10.70 7.07
C ASP A 20 7.00 -10.46 5.77
N ASP A 21 7.02 -9.22 5.29
CA ASP A 21 7.73 -8.85 4.05
C ASP A 21 9.27 -8.86 4.16
N ALA A 22 9.80 -9.09 5.36
CA ALA A 22 11.22 -9.32 5.63
C ALA A 22 11.57 -10.81 5.79
N GLY A 23 10.59 -11.71 5.73
CA GLY A 23 10.80 -13.15 5.91
C GLY A 23 10.80 -13.59 7.38
N ASN A 24 10.37 -12.74 8.30
CA ASN A 24 10.32 -13.03 9.73
C ASN A 24 8.90 -13.37 10.18
N HIS A 25 8.77 -14.05 11.32
CA HIS A 25 7.50 -14.12 12.01
C HIS A 25 7.15 -12.74 12.60
N PRO A 26 5.90 -12.28 12.46
CA PRO A 26 5.48 -11.00 13.05
C PRO A 26 5.54 -11.06 14.58
N GLU A 27 5.87 -9.94 15.20
CA GLU A 27 5.92 -9.82 16.66
C GLU A 27 4.50 -9.69 17.22
N ASN A 28 4.18 -10.48 18.25
CA ASN A 28 2.89 -10.43 18.93
C ASN A 28 2.93 -9.40 20.06
N LEU A 29 1.91 -8.54 20.13
CA LEU A 29 1.73 -7.62 21.25
C LEU A 29 0.26 -7.49 21.67
N VAL A 30 0.06 -7.07 22.90
CA VAL A 30 -1.25 -6.60 23.38
C VAL A 30 -1.22 -5.09 23.41
N SER A 31 -2.22 -4.46 22.80
CA SER A 31 -2.33 -3.00 22.75
C SER A 31 -2.49 -2.43 24.17
N GLY A 32 -1.45 -1.75 24.65
CA GLY A 32 -1.48 -0.98 25.90
C GLY A 32 -1.40 0.54 25.69
N ALA A 33 -1.28 1.00 24.43
CA ALA A 33 -1.04 2.40 24.13
C ALA A 33 -2.30 3.25 24.34
N GLU A 34 -2.21 4.31 25.15
CA GLU A 34 -3.32 5.24 25.42
C GLU A 34 -3.92 5.84 24.13
N ARG A 35 -3.08 6.11 23.13
CA ARG A 35 -3.52 6.66 21.83
C ARG A 35 -3.87 5.58 20.80
N GLY A 36 -3.63 4.31 21.10
CA GLY A 36 -3.77 3.21 20.14
C GLY A 36 -2.76 3.26 18.99
N TYR A 37 -2.48 2.10 18.40
CA TYR A 37 -1.67 1.95 17.21
C TYR A 37 -2.53 2.09 15.94
N PRO A 38 -2.03 2.70 14.85
CA PRO A 38 -2.79 2.78 13.61
C PRO A 38 -2.87 1.41 12.96
N LEU A 39 -4.07 0.84 12.82
CA LEU A 39 -4.25 -0.50 12.25
C LEU A 39 -4.46 -0.45 10.75
N ARG A 40 -3.66 -1.21 10.01
CA ARG A 40 -3.67 -1.22 8.53
C ARG A 40 -4.69 -2.18 7.95
N CYS A 41 -5.25 -3.07 8.77
CA CYS A 41 -6.27 -4.05 8.37
C CYS A 41 -7.70 -3.48 8.34
N CYS A 42 -8.00 -2.48 9.16
CA CYS A 42 -9.35 -1.92 9.31
C CYS A 42 -9.37 -0.39 9.40
N LEU A 43 -8.20 0.25 9.24
CA LEU A 43 -8.05 1.71 9.17
C LEU A 43 -8.58 2.49 10.38
N ARG A 44 -8.57 1.87 11.56
CA ARG A 44 -8.85 2.52 12.85
C ARG A 44 -7.64 2.44 13.78
N ARG A 45 -7.71 3.08 14.94
CA ARG A 45 -6.73 2.87 16.02
C ARG A 45 -7.06 1.62 16.82
N SER A 46 -6.03 0.98 17.35
CA SER A 46 -6.20 -0.13 18.28
C SER A 46 -6.79 0.36 19.61
N ARG A 47 -7.57 -0.50 20.25
CA ARG A 47 -8.13 -0.29 21.59
C ARG A 47 -7.27 -1.03 22.63
N PRO A 48 -7.28 -0.61 23.90
CA PRO A 48 -6.58 -1.34 24.95
C PRO A 48 -7.04 -2.80 25.02
N GLY A 49 -6.10 -3.73 25.21
CA GLY A 49 -6.36 -5.17 25.32
C GLY A 49 -6.47 -5.94 23.99
N GLU A 50 -6.49 -5.25 22.84
CA GLU A 50 -6.51 -5.93 21.54
C GLU A 50 -5.19 -6.66 21.24
N ARG A 51 -5.28 -7.86 20.67
CA ARG A 51 -4.11 -8.62 20.20
C ARG A 51 -3.70 -8.15 18.82
N LEU A 52 -2.48 -7.66 18.71
CA LEU A 52 -1.93 -7.11 17.47
C LEU A 52 -0.67 -7.87 17.05
N LEU A 53 -0.36 -7.71 15.78
CA LEU A 53 0.91 -8.08 15.18
C LEU A 53 1.63 -6.84 14.68
N LEU A 54 2.93 -6.78 14.96
CA LEU A 54 3.87 -5.85 14.34
C LEU A 54 4.64 -6.60 13.25
N ALA A 55 4.42 -6.21 12.01
CA ALA A 55 5.00 -6.87 10.84
C ALA A 55 5.82 -5.88 9.99
N SER A 56 6.90 -6.34 9.37
CA SER A 56 7.53 -5.64 8.26
C SER A 56 6.62 -5.71 7.03
N TYR A 57 6.38 -4.58 6.37
CA TYR A 57 5.50 -4.47 5.21
C TYR A 57 6.14 -3.63 4.10
N ALA A 58 6.03 -4.11 2.86
CA ALA A 58 6.56 -3.48 1.65
C ALA A 58 5.41 -2.92 0.79
N PRO A 59 4.90 -1.71 1.10
CA PRO A 59 3.64 -1.22 0.55
C PRO A 59 3.65 -1.08 -0.98
N VAL A 60 4.73 -0.54 -1.56
CA VAL A 60 4.83 -0.35 -3.02
C VAL A 60 4.87 -1.71 -3.74
N ARG A 61 5.71 -2.64 -3.28
CA ARG A 61 5.79 -4.00 -3.86
C ARG A 61 4.46 -4.74 -3.79
N ARG A 62 3.75 -4.62 -2.66
CA ARG A 62 2.42 -5.23 -2.48
C ARG A 62 1.38 -4.60 -3.38
N ARG A 63 1.43 -3.28 -3.58
CA ARG A 63 0.49 -2.56 -4.46
C ARG A 63 0.68 -2.91 -5.93
N ILE A 64 1.91 -2.95 -6.43
CA ILE A 64 2.22 -3.27 -7.84
C ILE A 64 2.07 -4.78 -8.12
N GLY A 65 2.50 -5.65 -7.20
CA GLY A 65 2.37 -7.11 -7.38
C GLY A 65 0.93 -7.61 -7.30
N ALA A 66 0.03 -6.88 -6.63
CA ALA A 66 -1.40 -7.16 -6.68
C ALA A 66 -2.02 -6.85 -8.07
N ALA A 67 -1.42 -5.94 -8.85
CA ALA A 67 -1.88 -5.60 -10.20
C ALA A 67 -1.48 -6.65 -11.25
N ASP A 68 -0.48 -7.50 -10.96
CA ASP A 68 0.08 -8.48 -11.90
C ASP A 68 -0.61 -9.87 -11.87
N THR A 69 -1.76 -10.00 -11.19
CA THR A 69 -2.51 -11.27 -11.17
C THR A 69 -3.44 -11.45 -12.38
N GLY A 70 -2.95 -11.09 -13.57
CA GLY A 70 -3.50 -11.55 -14.86
C GLY A 70 -2.76 -12.81 -15.33
N PRO A 71 -3.38 -13.73 -16.09
CA PRO A 71 -2.75 -14.99 -16.48
C PRO A 71 -1.48 -14.72 -17.31
N GLY A 72 -0.35 -15.22 -16.80
CA GLY A 72 0.98 -14.93 -17.31
C GLY A 72 1.22 -15.42 -18.73
N SER A 73 1.87 -14.59 -19.54
CA SER A 73 2.60 -15.04 -20.72
C SER A 73 4.02 -15.43 -20.29
N GLY A 74 4.14 -16.67 -19.82
CA GLY A 74 5.44 -17.34 -19.81
C GLY A 74 5.84 -17.65 -21.24
N THR A 75 6.94 -17.09 -21.72
CA THR A 75 7.66 -17.65 -22.88
C THR A 75 9.14 -17.78 -22.57
N ALA A 76 9.51 -19.06 -22.38
CA ALA A 76 10.69 -19.75 -22.88
C ALA A 76 12.05 -19.05 -22.78
N PHE A 77 12.88 -19.61 -21.90
CA PHE A 77 14.34 -19.52 -21.92
C PHE A 77 14.88 -20.06 -23.27
N GLY A 78 15.49 -19.19 -24.07
CA GLY A 78 16.33 -19.57 -25.21
C GLY A 78 17.79 -19.67 -24.77
N SER A 79 18.36 -20.86 -24.89
CA SER A 79 19.80 -21.13 -24.73
C SER A 79 20.60 -20.37 -25.80
N GLY A 80 21.65 -19.65 -25.41
CA GLY A 80 22.55 -18.98 -26.34
C GLY A 80 23.83 -18.48 -25.68
N THR A 81 24.91 -19.20 -25.87
CA THR A 81 26.27 -18.90 -25.40
C THR A 81 26.95 -17.80 -26.23
N ALA A 82 27.38 -16.75 -25.53
CA ALA A 82 28.68 -16.06 -25.54
C ALA A 82 29.23 -15.24 -26.75
N PHE A 83 29.92 -14.16 -26.31
CA PHE A 83 31.00 -13.35 -26.92
C PHE A 83 30.66 -12.07 -27.72
N GLY A 84 31.16 -10.94 -27.20
CA GLY A 84 31.31 -9.68 -27.91
C GLY A 84 31.51 -8.49 -26.97
N SER A 85 32.76 -8.07 -26.78
CA SER A 85 33.14 -6.86 -26.03
C SER A 85 32.51 -5.61 -26.65
N GLY A 86 31.73 -4.89 -25.85
CA GLY A 86 31.20 -3.58 -26.21
C GLY A 86 30.47 -2.99 -25.01
N THR A 87 31.09 -2.02 -24.34
CA THR A 87 30.48 -1.23 -23.27
C THR A 87 29.40 -0.33 -23.87
N THR A 88 28.19 -0.88 -24.00
CA THR A 88 26.96 -0.10 -24.16
C THR A 88 26.30 0.02 -22.79
N PHE A 89 26.09 1.25 -22.31
CA PHE A 89 25.10 1.52 -21.26
C PHE A 89 23.70 1.33 -21.84
N GLY A 90 23.31 0.06 -22.00
CA GLY A 90 21.95 -0.32 -22.32
C GLY A 90 21.11 -0.25 -21.06
N SER A 91 20.39 0.85 -20.88
CA SER A 91 19.19 0.87 -20.03
C SER A 91 18.09 0.06 -20.73
N GLY A 92 18.26 -1.26 -20.80
CA GLY A 92 17.18 -2.17 -21.14
C GLY A 92 16.10 -2.11 -20.06
N PRO A 93 14.82 -2.38 -20.38
CA PRO A 93 13.79 -2.45 -19.37
C PRO A 93 14.16 -3.65 -18.49
N GLY A 94 14.64 -3.37 -17.28
CA GLY A 94 14.72 -4.41 -16.27
C GLY A 94 13.30 -4.92 -16.06
N SER A 95 12.97 -6.07 -16.64
CA SER A 95 11.93 -6.97 -16.15
C SER A 95 12.42 -7.54 -14.82
N GLY A 96 12.67 -6.64 -13.86
CA GLY A 96 13.27 -6.92 -12.59
C GLY A 96 12.20 -7.37 -11.63
N THR A 97 11.95 -8.67 -11.56
CA THR A 97 11.20 -9.32 -10.48
C THR A 97 12.05 -9.40 -9.21
N GLY A 98 12.69 -8.29 -8.85
CA GLY A 98 13.54 -8.13 -7.67
C GLY A 98 13.24 -6.79 -7.00
N PRO A 99 13.62 -6.59 -5.73
CA PRO A 99 13.33 -5.35 -5.01
C PRO A 99 14.00 -4.18 -5.74
N GLY A 100 13.18 -3.31 -6.32
CA GLY A 100 13.64 -2.06 -6.92
C GLY A 100 14.10 -1.07 -5.84
N PRO A 101 14.75 0.05 -6.22
CA PRO A 101 15.23 1.06 -5.28
C PRO A 101 14.11 1.71 -4.43
N TYR A 102 12.84 1.52 -4.80
CA TYR A 102 11.66 1.98 -4.09
C TYR A 102 10.93 0.88 -3.29
N ASP A 103 11.52 -0.32 -3.15
CA ASP A 103 10.99 -1.40 -2.29
C ASP A 103 11.25 -1.10 -0.81
N GLU A 104 10.70 0.02 -0.35
CA GLU A 104 10.76 0.42 1.04
C GLU A 104 10.00 -0.57 1.92
N ARG A 105 10.57 -0.90 3.08
CA ARG A 105 9.95 -1.74 4.11
C ARG A 105 9.79 -0.93 5.38
N GLY A 106 8.67 -1.09 6.06
CA GLY A 106 8.42 -0.42 7.32
C GLY A 106 7.45 -1.18 8.22
N PRO A 107 7.44 -0.86 9.52
CA PRO A 107 6.56 -1.50 10.48
C PRO A 107 5.10 -1.13 10.24
N VAL A 108 4.22 -2.12 10.31
CA VAL A 108 2.76 -1.93 10.35
C VAL A 108 2.15 -2.73 11.48
N PHE A 109 1.07 -2.18 12.05
CA PHE A 109 0.23 -2.89 13.02
C PHE A 109 -1.02 -3.44 12.33
N VAL A 110 -1.34 -4.70 12.61
CA VAL A 110 -2.56 -5.38 12.17
C VAL A 110 -3.13 -6.22 13.32
N HIS A 111 -4.40 -6.60 13.27
CA HIS A 111 -4.94 -7.55 14.25
C HIS A 111 -4.29 -8.92 14.09
N ALA A 112 -3.98 -9.57 15.22
CA ALA A 112 -3.51 -10.94 15.24
C ALA A 112 -4.54 -11.90 14.62
N ASP A 113 -5.80 -11.72 14.99
CA ASP A 113 -6.92 -12.47 14.41
C ASP A 113 -7.49 -11.77 13.17
N ARG A 114 -8.30 -12.50 12.39
CA ARG A 114 -9.06 -11.90 11.28
C ARG A 114 -10.07 -10.90 11.85
N CYS A 115 -10.15 -9.71 11.24
CA CYS A 115 -11.13 -8.68 11.55
C CYS A 115 -12.05 -8.42 10.35
N GLY A 116 -13.18 -7.76 10.57
CA GLY A 116 -14.16 -7.44 9.52
C GLY A 116 -13.68 -6.45 8.43
N GLY A 117 -12.50 -5.83 8.61
CA GLY A 117 -11.99 -4.81 7.70
C GLY A 117 -12.47 -3.41 8.07
N PRO A 118 -12.29 -2.40 7.19
CA PRO A 118 -12.80 -1.05 7.41
C PRO A 118 -14.32 -1.02 7.37
N GLU A 119 -14.95 -0.28 8.30
CA GLU A 119 -16.41 -0.18 8.44
C GLU A 119 -17.07 0.67 7.33
N SER A 120 -16.31 1.51 6.64
CA SER A 120 -16.79 2.41 5.58
C SER A 120 -15.68 2.69 4.56
N PRO A 121 -16.02 2.92 3.27
CA PRO A 121 -15.07 3.42 2.27
C PRO A 121 -14.66 4.88 2.50
N ALA A 122 -15.21 5.56 3.52
CA ALA A 122 -14.87 6.93 3.85
C ALA A 122 -13.43 7.10 4.37
N TRP A 123 -12.94 8.33 4.32
CA TRP A 123 -11.63 8.67 4.87
C TRP A 123 -11.53 8.32 6.37
N PRO A 124 -10.49 7.58 6.81
CA PRO A 124 -10.35 7.13 8.19
C PRO A 124 -9.95 8.29 9.10
N GLU A 125 -10.93 8.94 9.72
CA GLU A 125 -10.73 10.14 10.52
C GLU A 125 -9.78 9.92 11.71
N GLU A 126 -9.83 8.75 12.34
CA GLU A 126 -8.91 8.36 13.44
C GLU A 126 -7.42 8.38 13.02
N LEU A 127 -7.16 8.19 11.72
CA LEU A 127 -5.83 8.12 11.14
C LEU A 127 -5.37 9.44 10.51
N ARG A 128 -6.15 10.52 10.59
CA ARG A 128 -5.80 11.82 9.99
C ARG A 128 -4.58 12.48 10.65
N GLY A 129 -4.50 12.45 11.98
CA GLY A 129 -3.39 12.97 12.79
C GLY A 129 -2.99 14.43 12.52
N THR A 130 -1.81 14.82 13.03
CA THR A 130 -1.31 16.21 12.95
C THR A 130 -0.61 16.50 11.64
N ARG A 131 0.21 15.56 11.14
CA ARG A 131 0.99 15.73 9.91
C ARG A 131 0.92 14.50 9.01
N ARG A 132 0.78 14.68 7.71
CA ARG A 132 0.73 13.57 6.73
C ARG A 132 1.54 13.88 5.49
N VAL A 133 2.21 12.86 4.96
CA VAL A 133 2.74 12.89 3.59
C VAL A 133 1.78 12.11 2.72
N LEU A 134 1.33 12.73 1.63
CA LEU A 134 0.67 12.06 0.52
C LEU A 134 1.73 11.89 -0.58
N ARG A 135 2.11 10.66 -0.89
CA ARG A 135 3.16 10.38 -1.89
C ARG A 135 2.53 9.73 -3.12
N CYS A 136 2.82 10.28 -4.29
CA CYS A 136 2.24 9.85 -5.57
C CYS A 136 3.14 8.81 -6.23
N TYR A 137 2.53 7.78 -6.79
CA TYR A 137 3.24 6.71 -7.49
C TYR A 137 2.69 6.47 -8.89
N SER A 138 3.58 6.11 -9.81
CA SER A 138 3.23 5.58 -11.13
C SER A 138 2.69 4.15 -11.03
N PRO A 139 2.10 3.58 -12.10
CA PRO A 139 1.67 2.17 -12.11
C PRO A 139 2.79 1.18 -11.78
N GLN A 140 4.04 1.53 -12.12
CA GLN A 140 5.24 0.73 -11.86
C GLN A 140 5.86 1.01 -10.47
N GLY A 141 5.16 1.78 -9.61
CA GLY A 141 5.64 2.09 -8.26
C GLY A 141 6.77 3.11 -8.20
N ARG A 142 6.98 3.93 -9.23
CA ARG A 142 7.94 5.04 -9.19
C ARG A 142 7.33 6.25 -8.50
N ILE A 143 8.10 6.93 -7.65
CA ILE A 143 7.66 8.17 -7.01
C ILE A 143 7.57 9.27 -8.06
N LEU A 144 6.39 9.87 -8.21
CA LEU A 144 6.15 11.00 -9.13
C LEU A 144 6.14 12.35 -8.41
N GLY A 145 5.90 12.34 -7.10
CA GLY A 145 5.85 13.53 -6.28
C GLY A 145 5.24 13.26 -4.91
N GLY A 146 4.96 14.33 -4.18
CA GLY A 146 4.24 14.23 -2.92
C GLY A 146 3.86 15.59 -2.33
N CYS A 147 2.95 15.56 -1.38
CA CYS A 147 2.44 16.72 -0.65
C CYS A 147 2.60 16.50 0.86
N LEU A 148 3.15 17.50 1.54
CA LEU A 148 3.20 17.54 3.00
C LEU A 148 2.03 18.36 3.54
N LEU A 149 1.24 17.73 4.40
CA LEU A 149 0.20 18.35 5.21
C LEU A 149 0.76 18.48 6.62
N ASP A 150 1.13 19.68 7.05
CA ASP A 150 1.98 19.92 8.24
C ASP A 150 1.23 20.38 9.50
N SER A 151 -0.10 20.45 9.43
CA SER A 151 -0.97 20.88 10.55
C SER A 151 -2.31 20.14 10.54
N PRO A 152 -3.03 20.06 11.67
CA PRO A 152 -4.35 19.43 11.74
C PRO A 152 -5.37 20.04 10.77
N ALA A 153 -5.30 21.34 10.52
CA ALA A 153 -6.18 22.00 9.55
C ALA A 153 -5.89 21.54 8.12
N ARG A 154 -4.62 21.35 7.77
CA ARG A 154 -4.22 20.82 6.46
C ARG A 154 -4.50 19.33 6.33
N THR A 155 -4.28 18.54 7.39
CA THR A 155 -4.58 17.12 7.32
C THR A 155 -6.07 16.88 7.09
N ARG A 156 -6.98 17.79 7.47
CA ARG A 156 -8.42 17.75 7.10
C ARG A 156 -8.68 17.85 5.59
N LEU A 157 -7.75 18.41 4.83
CA LEU A 157 -7.83 18.50 3.38
C LEU A 157 -7.29 17.25 2.67
N ALA A 158 -6.78 16.25 3.40
CA ALA A 158 -6.06 15.12 2.81
C ALA A 158 -6.85 14.37 1.73
N GLU A 159 -8.16 14.16 1.91
CA GLU A 159 -9.01 13.53 0.91
C GLU A 159 -9.10 14.36 -0.38
N ARG A 160 -9.36 15.67 -0.25
CA ARG A 160 -9.34 16.60 -1.37
C ARG A 160 -7.98 16.61 -2.06
N THR A 161 -6.90 16.73 -1.28
CA THR A 161 -5.53 16.72 -1.81
C THR A 161 -5.20 15.42 -2.54
N ALA A 162 -5.62 14.26 -2.02
CA ALA A 162 -5.45 12.99 -2.71
C ALA A 162 -6.22 12.96 -4.03
N GLY A 163 -7.46 13.48 -4.04
CA GLY A 163 -8.25 13.64 -5.25
C GLY A 163 -7.57 14.54 -6.28
N ASP A 164 -7.05 15.70 -5.87
CA ASP A 164 -6.35 16.64 -6.75
C ASP A 164 -5.08 16.02 -7.34
N LEU A 165 -4.30 15.27 -6.54
CA LEU A 165 -3.11 14.56 -7.01
C LEU A 165 -3.47 13.44 -8.01
N LEU A 166 -4.61 12.78 -7.83
CA LEU A 166 -5.12 11.75 -8.74
C LEU A 166 -5.79 12.33 -9.99
N LEU A 167 -5.89 13.65 -10.16
CA LEU A 167 -6.27 14.23 -11.45
C LEU A 167 -5.16 14.06 -12.50
N ASP A 168 -3.90 13.95 -12.09
CA ASP A 168 -2.80 13.63 -13.00
C ASP A 168 -2.86 12.14 -13.41
N PRO A 169 -3.10 11.81 -14.69
CA PRO A 169 -3.21 10.43 -15.15
C PRO A 169 -1.93 9.61 -14.98
N ALA A 170 -0.76 10.24 -14.82
CA ALA A 170 0.48 9.53 -14.53
C ALA A 170 0.49 8.91 -13.12
N VAL A 171 -0.26 9.50 -12.17
CA VAL A 171 -0.39 9.01 -10.80
C VAL A 171 -1.39 7.85 -10.77
N ALA A 172 -0.92 6.64 -10.51
CA ALA A 172 -1.77 5.46 -10.37
C ALA A 172 -2.40 5.35 -8.98
N PHE A 173 -1.63 5.65 -7.94
CA PHE A 173 -2.07 5.61 -6.55
C PHE A 173 -1.31 6.60 -5.68
N VAL A 174 -1.92 6.98 -4.56
CA VAL A 174 -1.32 7.85 -3.54
C VAL A 174 -1.22 7.09 -2.23
N GLN A 175 -0.06 7.13 -1.58
CA GLN A 175 0.11 6.60 -0.24
C GLN A 175 0.01 7.70 0.79
N VAL A 176 -0.83 7.49 1.79
CA VAL A 176 -0.87 8.32 3.00
C VAL A 176 0.13 7.76 3.99
N ARG A 177 0.98 8.63 4.53
CA ARG A 177 2.05 8.26 5.46
C ARG A 177 2.08 9.17 6.67
N ALA A 178 2.46 8.61 7.83
CA ALA A 178 2.78 9.40 9.01
C ALA A 178 4.15 10.06 8.82
N VAL A 179 4.26 11.36 9.13
CA VAL A 179 5.53 12.10 9.00
C VAL A 179 6.52 11.67 10.07
N GLU A 180 6.01 11.47 11.29
CA GLU A 180 6.80 11.27 12.51
C GLU A 180 7.68 10.02 12.44
N PHE A 181 7.24 9.01 11.69
CA PHE A 181 7.91 7.72 11.56
C PHE A 181 8.09 7.26 10.11
N GLY A 182 7.59 8.01 9.13
CA GLY A 182 7.59 7.63 7.71
C GLY A 182 6.69 6.43 7.35
N CYS A 183 5.99 5.85 8.32
CA CYS A 183 5.22 4.61 8.14
C CYS A 183 4.04 4.80 7.20
N PHE A 184 3.84 3.80 6.32
CA PHE A 184 2.67 3.64 5.48
C PHE A 184 1.38 3.55 6.30
N LEU A 185 0.31 4.26 5.93
CA LEU A 185 -1.01 4.15 6.57
C LEU A 185 -2.01 3.38 5.69
N PHE A 186 -2.25 3.85 4.47
CA PHE A 186 -3.15 3.23 3.50
C PHE A 186 -2.87 3.79 2.10
N ASP A 187 -3.33 3.08 1.08
CA ASP A 187 -3.34 3.56 -0.30
C ASP A 187 -4.67 4.28 -0.60
N VAL A 188 -4.61 5.21 -1.54
CA VAL A 188 -5.77 5.89 -2.14
C VAL A 188 -5.68 5.72 -3.64
N THR A 189 -6.74 5.24 -4.26
CA THR A 189 -6.87 5.12 -5.72
C THR A 189 -8.10 5.85 -6.21
N ARG A 190 -8.19 6.04 -7.54
CA ARG A 190 -9.46 6.39 -8.17
C ARG A 190 -10.42 5.23 -7.95
N ALA A 191 -11.67 5.54 -7.64
CA ALA A 191 -12.68 4.49 -7.60
C ALA A 191 -12.77 3.83 -8.97
N HIS A 192 -12.62 2.51 -9.01
CA HIS A 192 -13.05 1.77 -10.18
C HIS A 192 -14.57 1.66 -10.08
N THR A 193 -15.31 2.07 -11.11
CA THR A 193 -16.73 1.71 -11.22
C THR A 193 -16.78 0.20 -11.06
N ARG A 194 -17.25 -0.28 -9.91
CA ARG A 194 -17.49 -1.71 -9.74
C ARG A 194 -18.53 -2.03 -10.79
N ASP A 195 -18.16 -2.88 -11.76
CA ASP A 195 -19.16 -3.51 -12.62
C ASP A 195 -20.23 -4.06 -11.68
N GLU A 196 -21.46 -3.55 -11.81
CA GLU A 196 -22.61 -4.15 -11.13
C GLU A 196 -22.61 -5.63 -11.50
N PRO A 197 -22.75 -6.56 -10.54
CA PRO A 197 -23.02 -7.94 -10.91
C PRO A 197 -24.32 -7.93 -11.69
N ALA A 198 -24.25 -8.29 -12.97
CA ALA A 198 -25.39 -8.39 -13.85
C ALA A 198 -26.51 -9.13 -13.11
N VAL A 199 -27.57 -8.40 -12.78
CA VAL A 199 -28.77 -8.96 -12.17
C VAL A 199 -29.36 -9.95 -13.19
N SER A 200 -29.12 -11.23 -12.95
CA SER A 200 -29.76 -12.32 -13.68
C SER A 200 -31.24 -12.30 -13.36
N THR A 201 -32.00 -11.55 -14.15
CA THR A 201 -33.47 -11.62 -14.13
C THR A 201 -33.90 -12.75 -15.05
N GLY A 202 -34.47 -13.80 -14.44
CA GLY A 202 -35.58 -14.60 -14.97
C GLY A 202 -35.31 -15.50 -16.17
#